data_AF-A0A2V4BVG2-F1
#
_entry.id   AF-A0A2V4BVG2-F1
#
_cell.length_a   1.000
_cell.length_b   1.000
_cell.length_c   1.000
_cell.angle_alpha   90.00
_cell.angle_beta   90.00
_cell.angle_gamma   90.00
#
_symmetry.space_group_name_H-M   'P 1'
#
loop_
_entity.id
_entity.type
_entity.pdbx_description
1 polymer ?
#
loop_
_entity_poly.entity_id
_entity_poly.type
_entity_poly.pdbx_seq_one_letter_code
_entity_poly.pdbx_strand_id
1 'polypeptide(L)'
;MKERLLSDIKDPRLLKRGNIILDKLFKNSVHSIRQITQSDSEAKSFYRFLQNDNVSEADIIRNMTANCVFSSANKVLLCIEDTTEVNLYNHKNRVKKDQYIGRTNAVKGGIGFLLHPSFVLDAQTLVPYGFSDVKIWNRPLEKLTKKDRDYNKLPIEEKES
;
A
#
# COMPACT_ATOMS: atom_id res chain seq x y z
N MET A 1 -5.75 -24.23 1.81
CA MET A 1 -5.78 -22.76 1.95
C MET A 1 -6.20 -22.20 0.59
N LYS A 2 -7.26 -21.38 0.51
CA LYS A 2 -7.70 -20.85 -0.80
C LYS A 2 -6.64 -19.88 -1.31
N GLU A 3 -6.40 -19.89 -2.63
CA GLU A 3 -5.40 -19.04 -3.26
C GLU A 3 -5.79 -17.56 -3.09
N ARG A 4 -4.84 -16.73 -2.63
CA ARG A 4 -5.05 -15.28 -2.47
C ARG A 4 -4.86 -14.63 -3.83
N LEU A 5 -5.96 -14.29 -4.48
CA LEU A 5 -5.97 -13.73 -5.83
C LEU A 5 -6.69 -12.38 -5.83
N LEU A 6 -6.33 -11.54 -6.79
CA LEU A 6 -7.18 -10.47 -7.28
C LEU A 6 -8.37 -11.09 -8.03
N SER A 7 -9.53 -10.46 -7.92
CA SER A 7 -10.81 -10.88 -8.53
C SER A 7 -11.57 -9.71 -9.16
N ASP A 8 -11.57 -8.52 -8.53
CA ASP A 8 -12.38 -7.37 -8.96
C ASP A 8 -11.65 -6.38 -9.88
N ILE A 9 -10.91 -6.88 -10.89
CA ILE A 9 -10.33 -6.05 -11.95
C ILE A 9 -11.08 -6.32 -13.25
N LYS A 10 -11.70 -5.27 -13.83
CA LYS A 10 -12.61 -5.39 -14.98
C LYS A 10 -12.00 -6.03 -16.22
N ASP A 11 -10.75 -5.68 -16.57
CA ASP A 11 -10.07 -6.27 -17.72
C ASP A 11 -9.44 -7.63 -17.34
N PRO A 12 -9.86 -8.75 -17.96
CA PRO A 12 -9.34 -10.08 -17.64
C PRO A 12 -7.83 -10.22 -17.85
N ARG A 13 -7.25 -9.44 -18.77
CA ARG A 13 -5.80 -9.44 -19.03
C ARG A 13 -5.05 -8.78 -17.89
N LEU A 14 -5.59 -7.70 -17.34
CA LEU A 14 -5.04 -7.02 -16.16
C LEU A 14 -5.21 -7.88 -14.92
N LEU A 15 -6.38 -8.49 -14.73
CA LEU A 15 -6.63 -9.45 -13.65
C LEU A 15 -5.61 -10.61 -13.66
N LYS A 16 -5.43 -11.24 -14.82
CA LYS A 16 -4.42 -12.28 -15.01
C LYS A 16 -3.01 -11.76 -14.71
N ARG A 17 -2.66 -10.57 -15.20
CA ARG A 17 -1.34 -9.96 -14.98
C ARG A 17 -1.09 -9.68 -13.49
N GLY A 18 -2.06 -9.10 -12.79
CA GLY A 18 -1.96 -8.80 -11.36
C GLY A 18 -1.78 -10.06 -10.52
N ASN A 19 -2.49 -11.14 -10.84
CA ASN A 19 -2.31 -12.43 -10.17
C ASN A 19 -0.93 -13.06 -10.42
N ILE A 20 -0.37 -12.92 -11.63
CA ILE A 20 1.02 -13.33 -11.90
C ILE A 20 2.01 -12.51 -11.07
N ILE A 21 1.81 -11.18 -10.98
CA ILE A 21 2.67 -10.30 -10.17
C ILE A 21 2.61 -10.73 -8.70
N LEU A 22 1.40 -10.95 -8.17
CA LEU A 22 1.18 -11.37 -6.78
C LEU A 22 1.87 -12.70 -6.45
N ASP A 23 1.65 -13.72 -7.27
CA ASP A 23 2.27 -15.04 -7.12
C ASP A 23 3.80 -14.94 -7.12
N LYS A 24 4.38 -14.16 -8.04
CA LYS A 24 5.83 -13.99 -8.09
C LYS A 24 6.38 -13.27 -6.86
N LEU A 25 5.68 -12.24 -6.36
CA LEU A 25 6.11 -11.50 -5.16
C LEU A 25 6.20 -12.44 -3.96
N PHE A 26 5.19 -13.29 -3.77
CA PHE A 26 5.20 -14.29 -2.69
C PHE A 26 6.29 -15.35 -2.85
N LYS A 27 6.51 -15.86 -4.07
CA LYS A 27 7.49 -16.92 -4.31
C LYS A 27 8.94 -16.47 -4.12
N ASN A 28 9.27 -15.25 -4.53
CA ASN A 28 10.66 -14.81 -4.57
C ASN A 28 11.06 -13.96 -3.37
N SER A 29 10.12 -13.29 -2.70
CA SER A 29 10.44 -12.31 -1.63
C SER A 29 11.46 -11.24 -2.08
N VAL A 30 11.50 -10.93 -3.38
CA VAL A 30 12.40 -9.93 -3.98
C VAL A 30 11.59 -8.70 -4.39
N HIS A 31 12.14 -7.53 -4.10
CA HIS A 31 11.44 -6.24 -4.19
C HIS A 31 11.72 -5.46 -5.47
N SER A 32 12.68 -5.92 -6.30
CA SER A 32 13.01 -5.29 -7.58
C SER A 32 12.29 -5.99 -8.74
N ILE A 33 11.56 -5.21 -9.55
CA ILE A 33 10.90 -5.71 -10.77
C ILE A 33 11.92 -6.39 -11.69
N ARG A 34 13.15 -5.88 -11.80
CA ARG A 34 14.16 -6.54 -12.65
C ARG A 34 14.61 -7.89 -12.13
N GLN A 35 14.65 -8.10 -10.83
CA GLN A 35 15.12 -9.35 -10.24
C GLN A 35 14.02 -10.42 -10.18
N ILE A 36 12.75 -10.01 -10.11
CA ILE A 36 11.62 -10.93 -10.02
C ILE A 36 11.14 -11.43 -11.40
N THR A 37 11.44 -10.68 -12.46
CA THR A 37 11.07 -11.05 -13.83
C THR A 37 12.18 -11.81 -14.55
N GLN A 38 11.81 -12.67 -15.49
CA GLN A 38 12.72 -13.52 -16.26
C GLN A 38 13.12 -12.93 -17.61
N SER A 39 12.46 -11.85 -18.05
CA SER A 39 12.74 -11.19 -19.33
C SER A 39 12.34 -9.72 -19.32
N ASP A 40 12.90 -8.94 -20.24
CA ASP A 40 12.55 -7.51 -20.41
C ASP A 40 11.08 -7.31 -20.80
N SER A 41 10.52 -8.21 -21.60
CA SER A 41 9.10 -8.19 -21.97
C SER A 41 8.22 -8.34 -20.72
N GLU A 42 8.61 -9.23 -19.82
CA GLU A 42 7.91 -9.42 -18.55
C GLU A 42 8.06 -8.21 -17.63
N ALA A 43 9.27 -7.69 -17.44
CA ALA A 43 9.52 -6.47 -16.68
C ALA A 43 8.64 -5.30 -17.18
N LYS A 44 8.62 -5.09 -18.50
CA LYS A 44 7.81 -4.05 -19.14
C LYS A 44 6.32 -4.25 -18.87
N SER A 45 5.85 -5.49 -18.83
CA SER A 45 4.46 -5.78 -18.51
C SER A 45 4.09 -5.46 -17.06
N PHE A 46 5.03 -5.63 -16.10
CA PHE A 46 4.82 -5.28 -14.70
C PHE A 46 4.76 -3.77 -14.53
N TYR A 47 5.69 -3.03 -15.13
CA TYR A 47 5.65 -1.56 -15.15
C TYR A 47 4.35 -1.04 -15.76
N ARG A 48 3.90 -1.61 -16.88
CA ARG A 48 2.63 -1.22 -17.53
C ARG A 48 1.40 -1.54 -16.71
N PHE A 49 1.43 -2.60 -15.89
CA PHE A 49 0.34 -2.91 -14.97
C PHE A 49 0.25 -1.88 -13.85
N LEU A 50 1.38 -1.55 -13.22
CA LEU A 50 1.46 -0.58 -12.12
C LEU A 50 1.18 0.87 -12.57
N GLN A 51 1.31 1.15 -13.87
CA GLN A 51 1.03 2.46 -14.48
C GLN A 51 -0.30 2.48 -15.25
N ASN A 52 -1.16 1.46 -15.09
CA ASN A 52 -2.39 1.38 -15.86
C ASN A 52 -3.53 2.13 -15.16
N ASP A 53 -4.16 3.09 -15.86
CA ASP A 53 -5.29 3.85 -15.30
C ASP A 53 -6.53 2.98 -14.99
N ASN A 54 -6.62 1.76 -15.52
CA ASN A 54 -7.68 0.81 -15.20
C ASN A 54 -7.36 -0.08 -13.99
N VAL A 55 -6.25 0.17 -13.30
CA VAL A 55 -5.88 -0.48 -12.03
C VAL A 55 -5.55 0.62 -11.03
N SER A 56 -6.48 0.87 -10.11
CA SER A 56 -6.27 1.86 -9.05
C SER A 56 -5.67 1.21 -7.79
N GLU A 57 -5.06 2.03 -6.94
CA GLU A 57 -4.65 1.62 -5.59
C GLU A 57 -5.84 1.05 -4.79
N ALA A 58 -7.01 1.69 -4.91
CA ALA A 58 -8.24 1.22 -4.28
C ALA A 58 -8.65 -0.18 -4.75
N ASP A 59 -8.39 -0.55 -6.01
CA ASP A 59 -8.63 -1.91 -6.50
C ASP A 59 -7.72 -2.93 -5.80
N ILE A 60 -6.46 -2.58 -5.59
CA ILE A 60 -5.49 -3.44 -4.90
C ILE A 60 -5.88 -3.60 -3.43
N ILE A 61 -6.17 -2.50 -2.73
CA ILE A 61 -6.57 -2.50 -1.31
C ILE A 61 -7.86 -3.30 -1.12
N ARG A 62 -8.86 -3.12 -1.98
CA ARG A 62 -10.13 -3.86 -1.92
C ARG A 62 -9.91 -5.36 -2.06
N ASN A 63 -9.10 -5.80 -3.02
CA ASN A 63 -8.83 -7.22 -3.21
C ASN A 63 -8.05 -7.83 -2.03
N MET A 64 -7.07 -7.10 -1.47
CA MET A 64 -6.37 -7.52 -0.26
C MET A 64 -7.34 -7.66 0.93
N THR A 65 -8.21 -6.67 1.12
CA THR A 65 -9.22 -6.65 2.18
C THR A 65 -10.23 -7.79 2.03
N ALA A 66 -10.75 -8.00 0.81
CA ALA A 66 -11.68 -9.09 0.52
C ALA A 66 -11.07 -10.46 0.83
N ASN A 67 -9.79 -10.66 0.49
CA ASN A 67 -9.05 -11.88 0.83
C ASN A 67 -8.92 -12.07 2.35
N CYS A 68 -8.69 -10.99 3.10
CA CYS A 68 -8.64 -11.03 4.57
C CYS A 68 -10.01 -11.38 5.17
N VAL A 69 -11.07 -10.67 4.78
CA VAL A 69 -12.46 -10.89 5.25
C VAL A 69 -12.91 -12.32 4.96
N PHE A 70 -12.71 -12.81 3.74
CA PHE A 70 -13.05 -14.18 3.38
C PHE A 70 -12.31 -15.21 4.24
N SER A 71 -11.03 -14.99 4.53
CA SER A 71 -10.20 -15.92 5.30
C SER A 71 -10.49 -15.91 6.80
N SER A 72 -11.07 -14.83 7.31
CA SER A 72 -11.30 -14.57 8.74
C SER A 72 -12.76 -14.72 9.17
N ALA A 73 -13.68 -15.00 8.24
CA ALA A 73 -15.10 -15.13 8.50
C ALA A 73 -15.42 -16.14 9.63
N ASN A 74 -16.37 -15.76 10.50
CA ASN A 74 -16.89 -16.55 11.62
C ASN A 74 -15.85 -16.94 12.68
N LYS A 75 -14.89 -16.05 12.97
CA LYS A 75 -13.83 -16.27 13.98
C LYS A 75 -13.75 -15.11 14.95
N VAL A 76 -13.12 -15.36 16.09
CA VAL A 76 -12.70 -14.29 17.02
C VAL A 76 -11.34 -13.79 16.56
N LEU A 77 -11.24 -12.50 16.32
CA LEU A 77 -10.09 -11.88 15.66
C LEU A 77 -9.45 -10.82 16.55
N LEU A 78 -8.15 -10.63 16.38
CA LEU A 78 -7.42 -9.45 16.85
C LEU A 78 -7.10 -8.59 15.65
N CYS A 79 -7.46 -7.30 15.73
CA CYS A 79 -7.07 -6.30 14.75
C CYS A 79 -6.04 -5.38 15.39
N ILE A 80 -4.81 -5.40 14.86
CA ILE A 80 -3.69 -4.59 15.34
C ILE A 80 -3.49 -3.46 14.35
N GLU A 81 -3.51 -2.24 14.86
CA GLU A 81 -3.35 -1.01 14.09
C GLU A 81 -2.11 -0.26 14.58
N ASP A 82 -1.33 0.24 13.65
CA ASP A 82 -0.20 1.12 13.92
C ASP A 82 0.05 2.01 12.69
N THR A 83 0.80 3.10 12.85
CA THR A 83 1.16 4.02 11.76
C THR A 83 2.65 3.95 11.49
N THR A 84 3.02 3.76 10.23
CA THR A 84 4.43 3.79 9.80
C THR A 84 4.62 4.61 8.52
N GLU A 85 5.87 4.78 8.11
CA GLU A 85 6.23 5.58 6.94
C GLU A 85 7.12 4.79 5.97
N VAL A 86 6.88 4.95 4.67
CA VAL A 86 7.81 4.50 3.63
C VAL A 86 8.77 5.63 3.33
N ASN A 87 10.01 5.51 3.78
CA ASN A 87 11.05 6.50 3.57
C ASN A 87 11.79 6.27 2.24
N LEU A 88 11.69 7.24 1.32
CA LEU A 88 12.28 7.23 -0.01
C LEU A 88 13.48 8.18 -0.15
N TYR A 89 14.09 8.62 0.97
CA TYR A 89 15.18 9.61 0.96
C TYR A 89 16.35 9.23 0.05
N ASN A 90 16.78 7.97 0.07
CA ASN A 90 17.86 7.47 -0.80
C ASN A 90 17.48 7.46 -2.30
N HIS A 91 16.22 7.68 -2.61
CA HIS A 91 15.66 7.74 -3.95
C HIS A 91 15.19 9.15 -4.34
N LYS A 92 15.46 10.18 -3.51
CA LYS A 92 14.95 11.56 -3.68
C LYS A 92 15.22 12.21 -5.05
N ASN A 93 16.29 11.80 -5.74
CA ASN A 93 16.67 12.29 -7.07
C ASN A 93 16.09 11.44 -8.22
N ARG A 94 15.41 10.34 -7.91
CA ARG A 94 14.79 9.39 -8.87
C ARG A 94 13.27 9.27 -8.70
N VAL A 95 12.72 9.87 -7.64
CA VAL A 95 11.29 9.88 -7.35
C VAL A 95 10.71 11.21 -7.84
N LYS A 96 9.57 11.13 -8.54
CA LYS A 96 8.81 12.32 -8.92
C LYS A 96 8.16 12.90 -7.66
N LYS A 97 8.38 14.18 -7.42
CA LYS A 97 7.78 14.93 -6.30
C LYS A 97 6.40 15.43 -6.71
N ASP A 98 5.44 14.52 -6.78
CA ASP A 98 4.06 14.83 -7.12
C ASP A 98 3.15 14.74 -5.87
N GLN A 99 1.84 14.76 -6.10
CA GLN A 99 0.84 14.75 -5.04
C GLN A 99 0.81 13.46 -4.20
N TYR A 100 1.48 12.38 -4.61
CA TYR A 100 1.50 11.11 -3.87
C TYR A 100 2.74 10.97 -2.97
N ILE A 101 3.75 11.80 -3.20
CA ILE A 101 5.01 11.78 -2.44
C ILE A 101 5.12 13.05 -1.60
N GLY A 102 5.15 12.86 -0.30
CA GLY A 102 5.15 13.93 0.69
C GLY A 102 6.34 13.90 1.63
N ARG A 103 6.19 14.63 2.73
CA ARG A 103 7.17 14.62 3.82
C ARG A 103 6.89 13.50 4.81
N THR A 104 7.96 12.90 5.34
CA THR A 104 7.90 11.94 6.45
C THR A 104 8.33 12.58 7.77
N ASN A 105 8.35 11.82 8.87
CA ASN A 105 8.80 12.28 10.18
C ASN A 105 10.33 12.43 10.28
N ALA A 106 11.09 12.04 9.25
CA ALA A 106 12.54 12.12 9.28
C ALA A 106 13.03 13.58 9.44
N VAL A 107 13.97 13.77 10.37
CA VAL A 107 14.48 15.08 10.81
C VAL A 107 15.08 15.90 9.66
N LYS A 108 15.72 15.25 8.68
CA LYS A 108 16.36 15.91 7.53
C LYS A 108 15.84 15.38 6.21
N GLY A 109 15.03 16.19 5.52
CA GLY A 109 14.65 15.95 4.13
C GLY A 109 13.80 14.70 3.89
N GLY A 110 13.11 14.19 4.92
CA GLY A 110 12.23 13.03 4.80
C GLY A 110 11.25 13.17 3.65
N ILE A 111 11.30 12.22 2.72
CA ILE A 111 10.46 12.16 1.52
C ILE A 111 9.88 10.76 1.43
N GLY A 112 8.59 10.64 1.16
CA GLY A 112 7.88 9.37 1.24
C GLY A 112 6.39 9.54 1.46
N PHE A 113 5.76 8.53 2.04
CA PHE A 113 4.34 8.52 2.39
C PHE A 113 4.13 7.76 3.69
N LEU A 114 2.97 7.96 4.31
CA LEU A 114 2.54 7.30 5.53
C LEU A 114 1.57 6.16 5.17
N LEU A 115 1.59 5.12 6.00
CA LEU A 115 0.63 4.03 5.96
C LEU A 115 0.08 3.75 7.35
N HIS A 116 -1.21 3.45 7.41
CA HIS A 116 -1.90 2.95 8.60
C HIS A 116 -2.64 1.66 8.23
N PRO A 117 -1.97 0.51 8.39
CA PRO A 117 -2.57 -0.80 8.16
C PRO A 117 -3.34 -1.31 9.37
N SER A 118 -4.44 -2.02 9.11
CA SER A 118 -5.18 -2.81 10.11
C SER A 118 -4.89 -4.29 9.89
N PHE A 119 -4.01 -4.87 10.72
CA PHE A 119 -3.51 -6.24 10.59
C PHE A 119 -4.34 -7.23 11.40
N VAL A 120 -4.88 -8.26 10.75
CA VAL A 120 -5.84 -9.20 11.33
C VAL A 120 -5.21 -10.55 11.63
N LEU A 121 -5.37 -10.98 12.87
CA LEU A 121 -4.93 -12.27 13.41
C LEU A 121 -6.11 -13.06 13.98
N ASP A 122 -5.96 -14.38 14.01
CA ASP A 122 -6.79 -15.25 14.84
C ASP A 122 -6.51 -15.02 16.33
N ALA A 123 -7.54 -14.80 17.16
CA ALA A 123 -7.33 -14.44 18.56
C ALA A 123 -6.78 -15.58 19.42
N GLN A 124 -6.92 -16.84 19.00
CA GLN A 124 -6.45 -18.00 19.76
C GLN A 124 -5.10 -18.48 19.25
N THR A 125 -4.96 -18.61 17.93
CA THR A 125 -3.77 -19.21 17.30
C THR A 125 -2.73 -18.18 16.88
N LEU A 126 -3.08 -16.89 16.86
CA LEU A 126 -2.25 -15.79 16.38
C LEU A 126 -1.84 -15.92 14.90
N VAL A 127 -2.52 -16.79 14.13
CA VAL A 127 -2.27 -16.96 12.70
C VAL A 127 -2.75 -15.73 11.93
N PRO A 128 -1.94 -15.15 11.03
CA PRO A 128 -2.32 -13.95 10.29
C PRO A 128 -3.23 -14.24 9.10
N TYR A 129 -4.34 -13.49 9.04
CA TYR A 129 -5.27 -13.52 7.91
C TYR A 129 -4.92 -12.49 6.83
N GLY A 130 -4.25 -11.40 7.20
CA GLY A 130 -3.82 -10.34 6.28
C GLY A 130 -4.20 -8.95 6.81
N PHE A 131 -4.42 -8.01 5.90
CA PHE A 131 -4.84 -6.66 6.25
C PHE A 131 -6.31 -6.46 5.91
N SER A 132 -7.09 -5.96 6.87
CA SER A 132 -8.51 -5.59 6.68
C SER A 132 -8.69 -4.18 6.14
N ASP A 133 -7.68 -3.32 6.28
CA ASP A 133 -7.62 -2.02 5.66
C ASP A 133 -6.17 -1.55 5.59
N VAL A 134 -5.88 -0.64 4.66
CA VAL A 134 -4.62 0.11 4.61
C VAL A 134 -4.94 1.52 4.12
N LYS A 135 -4.79 2.51 5.01
CA LYS A 135 -4.85 3.92 4.64
C LYS A 135 -3.46 4.40 4.22
N ILE A 136 -3.36 4.97 3.02
CA ILE A 136 -2.14 5.58 2.50
C ILE A 136 -2.37 7.08 2.34
N TRP A 137 -1.44 7.90 2.83
CA TRP A 137 -1.50 9.35 2.64
C TRP A 137 -0.11 9.97 2.69
N ASN A 138 -0.01 11.23 2.30
CA ASN A 138 1.23 11.96 2.29
C ASN A 138 1.03 13.40 2.75
N ARG A 139 2.07 13.97 3.35
CA ARG A 139 2.06 15.37 3.79
C ARG A 139 2.54 16.30 2.68
N PRO A 140 2.01 17.53 2.55
CA PRO A 140 2.51 18.49 1.58
C PRO A 140 4.03 18.69 1.67
N LEU A 141 4.68 18.79 0.50
CA LEU A 141 6.12 19.03 0.39
C LEU A 141 6.50 20.43 0.88
N GLU A 142 5.65 21.42 0.61
CA GLU A 142 5.80 22.79 1.08
C GLU A 142 5.21 22.95 2.50
N LYS A 143 5.94 23.67 3.36
CA LYS A 143 5.53 23.94 4.74
C LYS A 143 4.88 25.31 4.83
N LEU A 144 3.60 25.35 5.19
CA LEU A 144 3.13 26.33 6.18
C LEU A 144 3.56 25.83 7.57
N THR A 145 4.08 26.68 8.45
CA THR A 145 4.46 26.27 9.83
C THR A 145 3.22 25.89 10.66
N LYS A 146 3.40 25.23 11.82
CA LYS A 146 2.26 24.90 12.71
C LYS A 146 1.46 26.16 13.14
N LYS A 147 2.14 27.30 13.26
CA LYS A 147 1.51 28.61 13.50
C LYS A 147 0.71 29.07 12.28
N ASP A 148 1.27 28.90 11.08
CA ASP A 148 0.61 29.29 9.83
C ASP A 148 -0.59 28.40 9.47
N ARG A 149 -0.70 27.20 10.06
CA ARG A 149 -1.80 26.24 9.85
C ARG A 149 -2.94 26.35 10.87
N ASP A 150 -2.78 27.19 11.90
CA ASP A 150 -3.72 27.36 13.02
C ASP A 150 -4.29 26.01 13.54
N TYR A 151 -3.44 24.99 13.64
CA TYR A 151 -3.82 23.58 13.77
C TYR A 151 -4.78 23.29 14.95
N ASN A 152 -4.70 24.09 16.02
CA ASN A 152 -5.60 23.96 17.16
C ASN A 152 -7.06 24.29 16.83
N LYS A 153 -7.30 25.17 15.85
CA LYS A 153 -8.62 25.63 15.41
C LYS A 153 -9.23 24.81 14.28
N LEU A 154 -8.46 23.90 13.68
CA LEU A 154 -9.01 23.01 12.66
C LEU A 154 -10.10 22.10 13.27
N PRO A 155 -11.18 21.81 12.53
CA PRO A 155 -12.11 20.72 12.88
C PRO A 155 -11.35 19.42 13.11
N ILE A 156 -11.89 18.53 13.94
CA ILE A 156 -11.20 17.27 14.30
C ILE A 156 -10.94 16.41 13.06
N GLU A 157 -11.83 16.49 12.07
CA GLU A 157 -11.77 15.80 10.78
C GLU A 157 -10.61 16.28 9.90
N GLU A 158 -10.18 17.53 10.07
CA GLU A 158 -9.06 18.13 9.32
C GLU A 158 -7.71 17.96 10.04
N LYS A 159 -7.74 17.48 11.29
CA LYS A 159 -6.52 17.14 12.03
C LYS A 159 -6.02 15.80 11.55
N GLU A 160 -4.74 15.78 11.16
CA GLU A 160 -4.01 14.53 10.98
C GLU A 160 -4.06 13.74 12.29
N SER A 161 -4.83 12.64 12.28
CA SER A 161 -5.02 11.68 13.37
C SER A 161 -4.17 10.45 13.11
#